data_AF-A0A5B9DY57-F1
#
_entry.id   AF-A0A5B9DY57-F1
#
_cell.length_a   1.000
_cell.length_b   1.000
_cell.length_c   1.000
_cell.angle_alpha   90.00
_cell.angle_beta   90.00
_cell.angle_gamma   90.00
#
_symmetry.space_group_name_H-M   'P 1'
#
loop_
_entity.id
_entity.type
_entity.pdbx_description
1 polymer ?
#
loop_
_entity_poly.entity_id
_entity_poly.type
_entity_poly.pdbx_seq_one_letter_code
_entity_poly.pdbx_strand_id
1 'polypeptide(L)'
;MTQLEDRLTEWGREYGGGKYGIRGDIENGVVTAASYGDSPIASLMKWHGRPPDGLNYDGSCTGADDVDAAVRALSQQPQGLLPSIIVTLEYWLPGQTVESKQARLRKRGDMVSRVRYYQHLRLAKVHIAGWLRIPFSEPEVEIEQEIV
;
A
#
# COMPACT_ATOMS: atom_id res chain seq x y z
N MET A 1 -15.36 -0.87 -10.64
CA MET A 1 -14.25 -1.14 -9.70
C MET A 1 -14.30 -2.63 -9.39
N THR A 2 -13.17 -3.35 -9.39
CA THR A 2 -13.17 -4.79 -9.08
C THR A 2 -13.13 -4.99 -7.56
N GLN A 3 -13.63 -6.14 -7.08
CA GLN A 3 -13.67 -6.45 -5.65
C GLN A 3 -12.28 -6.37 -4.98
N LEU A 4 -11.21 -6.71 -5.72
CA LEU A 4 -9.84 -6.60 -5.24
C LEU A 4 -9.41 -5.14 -5.04
N GLU A 5 -9.74 -4.26 -5.98
CA GLU A 5 -9.41 -2.83 -5.89
C GLU A 5 -10.10 -2.17 -4.70
N ASP A 6 -11.34 -2.56 -4.40
CA ASP A 6 -12.07 -2.07 -3.24
C ASP A 6 -11.37 -2.48 -1.93
N ARG A 7 -10.96 -3.75 -1.82
CA ARG A 7 -10.22 -4.27 -0.66
C ARG A 7 -8.86 -3.61 -0.48
N LEU A 8 -8.10 -3.42 -1.56
CA LEU A 8 -6.79 -2.75 -1.53
C LEU A 8 -6.94 -1.26 -1.18
N THR A 9 -7.99 -0.61 -1.67
CA THR A 9 -8.30 0.79 -1.34
C THR A 9 -8.72 0.94 0.12
N GLU A 10 -9.56 0.04 0.63
CA GLU A 10 -9.95 -0.03 2.04
C GLU A 10 -8.71 -0.23 2.93
N TRP A 11 -7.85 -1.20 2.58
CA TRP A 11 -6.57 -1.41 3.25
C TRP A 11 -5.67 -0.17 3.24
N GLY A 12 -5.53 0.48 2.09
CA GLY A 12 -4.78 1.74 1.98
C GLY A 12 -5.36 2.87 2.84
N ARG A 13 -6.69 2.95 2.99
CA ARG A 13 -7.33 3.93 3.87
C ARG A 13 -7.09 3.62 5.35
N GLU A 14 -7.18 2.36 5.76
CA GLU A 14 -6.99 1.97 7.15
C GLU A 14 -5.52 2.09 7.59
N TYR A 15 -4.59 1.56 6.79
CA TYR A 15 -3.17 1.44 7.14
C TYR A 15 -2.29 2.57 6.58
N GLY A 16 -2.69 3.25 5.50
CA GLY A 16 -1.92 4.34 4.87
C GLY A 16 -2.03 5.70 5.56
N GLY A 17 -2.49 5.75 6.81
CA GLY A 17 -2.54 6.97 7.64
C GLY A 17 -3.95 7.47 8.03
N GLY A 18 -5.01 6.72 7.72
CA GLY A 18 -6.40 7.05 8.10
C GLY A 18 -6.75 6.65 9.53
N LYS A 19 -6.92 5.35 9.79
CA LYS A 19 -7.42 4.80 11.08
C LYS A 19 -6.38 4.92 12.21
N TYR A 20 -5.11 4.68 11.90
CA TYR A 20 -4.04 4.69 12.91
C TYR A 20 -3.19 5.96 12.91
N GLY A 21 -3.34 6.87 11.92
CA GLY A 21 -2.48 8.07 11.82
C GLY A 21 -0.99 7.77 11.58
N ILE A 22 -0.66 6.51 11.35
CA ILE A 22 0.70 6.01 11.17
C ILE A 22 1.09 6.20 9.69
N ARG A 23 2.02 7.11 9.41
CA ARG A 23 2.77 7.11 8.16
C ARG A 23 4.07 6.41 8.45
N GLY A 24 4.04 5.08 8.34
CA GLY A 24 5.21 4.33 8.73
C GLY A 24 6.30 4.28 7.68
N ASP A 25 7.55 4.23 8.14
CA ASP A 25 8.67 3.92 7.26
C ASP A 25 8.54 2.46 6.80
N ILE A 26 8.65 2.27 5.48
CA ILE A 26 8.59 0.94 4.86
C ILE A 26 10.01 0.35 4.89
N GLU A 27 10.23 -0.60 5.79
CA GLU A 27 11.47 -1.37 5.90
C GLU A 27 11.16 -2.84 5.60
N ASN A 28 11.89 -3.40 4.64
CA ASN A 28 11.68 -4.78 4.18
C ASN A 28 10.21 -5.16 3.85
N GLY A 29 9.46 -4.26 3.21
CA GLY A 29 8.07 -4.53 2.82
C GLY A 29 7.10 -4.61 4.00
N VAL A 30 7.58 -4.31 5.20
CA VAL A 30 6.84 -4.22 6.46
C VAL A 30 6.98 -2.79 6.98
N VAL A 31 6.01 -2.37 7.77
CA VAL A 31 5.95 -1.02 8.32
C VAL A 31 6.64 -1.09 9.67
N THR A 32 7.87 -0.59 9.78
CA THR A 32 8.70 -0.80 10.99
C THR A 32 8.71 0.38 11.94
N ALA A 33 8.42 1.59 11.46
CA ALA A 33 8.26 2.75 12.31
C ALA A 33 6.85 3.25 12.17
N ALA A 34 6.04 3.21 13.23
CA ALA A 34 4.76 3.88 13.25
C ALA A 34 4.96 5.37 13.52
N SER A 35 5.48 6.13 12.56
CA SER A 35 5.66 7.57 12.76
C SER A 35 4.35 8.29 12.44
N TYR A 36 3.78 8.98 13.42
CA TYR A 36 2.77 9.98 13.15
C TYR A 36 3.42 11.03 12.26
N GLY A 37 2.98 11.09 11.00
CA GLY A 37 3.58 11.99 10.02
C GLY A 37 3.64 13.41 10.57
N ASP A 38 4.87 13.94 10.55
CA ASP A 38 5.23 15.36 10.55
C ASP A 38 4.97 16.14 11.85
N SER A 39 5.95 16.10 12.76
CA SER A 39 6.08 16.94 13.97
C SER A 39 5.15 16.60 15.15
N PRO A 40 5.65 16.62 16.40
CA PRO A 40 4.82 16.57 17.62
C PRO A 40 3.64 17.55 17.59
N ILE A 41 3.77 18.66 16.87
CA ILE A 41 2.72 19.68 16.69
C ILE A 41 1.54 19.16 15.85
N ALA A 42 1.77 18.37 14.79
CA ALA A 42 0.66 17.85 13.98
C ALA A 42 -0.15 16.80 14.75
N SER A 43 0.51 15.96 15.55
CA SER A 43 -0.16 15.07 16.51
C SER A 43 -0.95 15.87 17.55
N LEU A 44 -0.40 16.97 18.07
CA LEU A 44 -1.10 17.86 19.01
C LEU A 44 -2.33 18.54 18.39
N MET A 45 -2.25 18.97 17.13
CA MET A 45 -3.38 19.59 16.43
C MET A 45 -4.48 18.59 16.06
N LYS A 46 -4.11 17.37 15.62
CA LYS A 46 -5.09 16.34 15.23
C LYS A 46 -5.80 15.72 16.43
N TRP A 47 -5.07 15.54 17.53
CA TRP A 47 -5.57 14.79 18.69
C TRP A 47 -5.70 15.63 19.97
N HIS A 48 -5.56 16.95 19.86
CA HIS A 48 -5.66 17.90 20.98
C HIS A 48 -4.83 17.53 22.21
N GLY A 49 -3.65 16.94 22.00
CA GLY A 49 -2.75 16.51 23.08
C GLY A 49 -3.10 15.18 23.75
N ARG A 50 -4.03 14.39 23.19
CA ARG A 50 -4.24 12.99 23.59
C ARG A 50 -3.52 12.05 22.61
N PRO A 51 -2.81 11.01 23.09
CA PRO A 51 -2.33 9.96 22.20
C PRO A 51 -3.54 9.25 21.56
N PRO A 52 -3.46 8.91 20.26
CA PRO A 52 -4.56 8.25 19.55
C PRO A 52 -4.92 6.87 20.13
N ASP A 53 -4.02 6.29 20.93
CA ASP A 53 -4.24 5.05 21.70
C ASP A 53 -5.39 5.14 22.72
N GLY A 54 -5.97 6.33 22.94
CA GLY A 54 -7.14 6.55 23.80
C GLY A 54 -8.50 6.28 23.14
N LEU A 55 -8.54 5.98 21.84
CA LEU A 55 -9.73 5.45 21.17
C LEU A 55 -9.53 3.93 21.06
N ASN A 56 -10.34 3.17 21.79
CA ASN A 56 -10.29 1.72 21.89
C ASN A 56 -9.85 1.06 20.58
N TYR A 57 -8.83 0.20 20.66
CA TYR A 57 -8.51 -0.77 19.60
C TYR A 57 -9.80 -1.55 19.29
N ASP A 58 -10.41 -1.25 18.15
CA ASP A 58 -11.48 -2.07 17.62
C ASP A 58 -10.84 -3.31 17.01
N GLY A 59 -10.93 -4.42 17.75
CA GLY A 59 -10.41 -5.73 17.36
C GLY A 59 -11.23 -6.42 16.26
N SER A 60 -12.09 -5.69 15.55
CA SER A 60 -12.72 -6.21 14.35
C SER A 60 -11.63 -6.55 13.33
N CYS A 61 -11.41 -7.83 13.05
CA CYS A 61 -10.66 -8.27 11.88
C CYS A 61 -11.35 -7.70 10.64
N THR A 62 -10.86 -6.59 10.12
CA THR A 62 -11.44 -5.96 8.94
C THR A 62 -10.94 -6.70 7.71
N GLY A 63 -11.62 -6.51 6.58
CA GLY A 63 -11.11 -6.94 5.29
C GLY A 63 -9.69 -6.50 4.97
N ALA A 64 -9.22 -5.43 5.62
CA ALA A 64 -7.88 -4.89 5.46
C ALA A 64 -6.82 -5.72 6.20
N ASP A 65 -7.14 -6.39 7.31
CA ASP A 65 -6.21 -7.29 8.01
C ASP A 65 -5.81 -8.48 7.12
N ASP A 66 -6.78 -9.05 6.38
CA ASP A 66 -6.52 -10.14 5.44
C ASP A 66 -5.59 -9.69 4.29
N VAL A 67 -5.76 -8.45 3.83
CA VAL A 67 -4.89 -7.83 2.81
C VAL A 67 -3.50 -7.60 3.38
N ASP A 68 -3.37 -7.09 4.61
CA ASP A 68 -2.08 -6.86 5.27
C ASP A 68 -1.33 -8.20 5.45
N ALA A 69 -2.04 -9.25 5.87
CA ALA A 69 -1.49 -10.60 5.98
C ALA A 69 -0.98 -11.12 4.62
N ALA A 70 -1.72 -10.91 3.54
CA ALA A 70 -1.31 -11.29 2.19
C ALA A 70 -0.07 -10.50 1.72
N VAL A 71 0.00 -9.20 2.01
CA VAL A 71 1.15 -8.34 1.67
C VAL A 71 2.40 -8.75 2.46
N ARG A 72 2.26 -9.10 3.75
CA ARG A 72 3.36 -9.64 4.56
C ARG A 72 3.81 -11.02 4.08
N ALA A 73 2.88 -11.89 3.69
CA ALA A 73 3.23 -13.19 3.12
C ALA A 73 4.03 -13.02 1.81
N LEU A 74 3.63 -12.05 0.97
CA LEU A 74 4.37 -11.69 -0.23
C LEU A 74 5.77 -11.18 0.11
N SER A 75 5.93 -10.29 1.10
CA SER A 75 7.24 -9.72 1.44
C SER A 75 8.27 -10.76 1.89
N GLN A 76 7.81 -11.89 2.43
CA GLN A 76 8.67 -13.00 2.87
C GLN A 76 9.13 -13.92 1.72
N GLN A 77 8.59 -13.76 0.51
CA GLN A 77 9.01 -14.55 -0.64
C GLN A 77 10.35 -14.06 -1.22
N PRO A 78 11.20 -14.95 -1.79
CA PRO A 78 12.52 -14.58 -2.32
C PRO A 78 12.54 -13.40 -3.31
N GLN A 79 11.45 -13.19 -4.05
CA GLN A 79 11.29 -12.08 -5.01
C GLN A 79 10.09 -11.18 -4.70
N GLY A 80 9.43 -11.37 -3.55
CA GLY A 80 8.19 -10.69 -3.22
C GLY A 80 8.38 -9.37 -2.46
N LEU A 81 9.60 -9.11 -1.99
CA LEU A 81 9.93 -7.89 -1.24
C LEU A 81 9.62 -6.59 -2.01
N LEU A 82 10.11 -6.48 -3.24
CA LEU A 82 9.90 -5.27 -4.04
C LEU A 82 8.43 -5.12 -4.49
N PRO A 83 7.74 -6.18 -4.97
CA PRO A 83 6.29 -6.17 -5.18
C PRO A 83 5.48 -5.72 -3.97
N SER A 84 5.81 -6.20 -2.76
CA SER A 84 5.07 -5.82 -1.55
C SER A 84 5.25 -4.34 -1.23
N ILE A 85 6.46 -3.80 -1.36
CA ILE A 85 6.72 -2.35 -1.18
C ILE A 85 5.94 -1.53 -2.20
N ILE A 86 5.93 -1.97 -3.47
CA ILE A 86 5.29 -1.24 -4.56
C ILE A 86 3.77 -1.16 -4.37
N VAL A 87 3.10 -2.27 -4.00
CA VAL A 87 1.66 -2.25 -3.75
C VAL A 87 1.32 -1.39 -2.53
N THR A 88 2.15 -1.41 -1.48
CA THR A 88 1.99 -0.51 -0.33
C THR A 88 2.07 0.95 -0.77
N LEU A 89 3.10 1.34 -1.52
CA LEU A 89 3.23 2.71 -2.03
C LEU A 89 2.06 3.14 -2.91
N GLU A 90 1.49 2.22 -3.69
CA GLU A 90 0.39 2.53 -4.59
C GLU A 90 -0.89 2.90 -3.84
N TYR A 91 -1.27 2.09 -2.84
CA TYR A 91 -2.55 2.26 -2.13
C TYR A 91 -2.46 3.16 -0.90
N TRP A 92 -1.27 3.33 -0.31
CA TRP A 92 -1.08 4.21 0.85
C TRP A 92 -0.86 5.66 0.46
N LEU A 93 -0.40 5.91 -0.77
CA LEU A 93 -0.16 7.25 -1.30
C LEU A 93 -1.04 7.51 -2.52
N PRO A 94 -2.38 7.47 -2.37
CA PRO A 94 -3.28 7.71 -3.47
C PRO A 94 -3.05 9.12 -4.04
N GLY A 95 -3.04 9.23 -5.37
CA GLY A 95 -2.84 10.49 -6.07
C GLY A 95 -1.38 10.94 -6.24
N GLN A 96 -0.40 10.27 -5.63
CA GLN A 96 1.01 10.54 -5.95
C GLN A 96 1.39 9.91 -7.29
N THR A 97 2.17 10.66 -8.07
CA THR A 97 2.70 10.19 -9.36
C THR A 97 3.67 9.02 -9.15
N VAL A 98 3.80 8.18 -10.19
CA VAL A 98 4.72 7.04 -10.17
C VAL A 98 6.16 7.51 -10.00
N GLU A 99 6.53 8.65 -10.57
CA GLU A 99 7.87 9.22 -10.47
C GLU A 99 8.22 9.59 -9.01
N SER A 100 7.26 10.13 -8.25
CA SER A 100 7.41 10.39 -6.81
C SER A 100 7.63 9.09 -6.02
N LYS A 101 6.82 8.06 -6.31
CA LYS A 101 6.93 6.74 -5.68
C LYS A 101 8.28 6.07 -6.02
N GLN A 102 8.73 6.19 -7.27
CA GLN A 102 10.06 5.73 -7.70
C GLN A 102 11.20 6.48 -7.04
N ALA A 103 11.07 7.79 -6.80
CA ALA A 103 12.09 8.54 -6.07
C ALA A 103 12.27 8.00 -4.64
N ARG A 104 11.18 7.56 -3.99
CA ARG A 104 11.24 6.88 -2.68
C ARG A 104 11.97 5.54 -2.75
N LEU A 105 11.67 4.73 -3.78
CA LEU A 105 12.39 3.47 -4.03
C LEU A 105 13.88 3.70 -4.27
N ARG A 106 14.25 4.72 -5.06
CA ARG A 106 15.66 5.06 -5.31
C ARG A 106 16.41 5.46 -4.04
N LYS A 107 15.77 6.18 -3.11
CA LYS A 107 16.37 6.53 -1.80
C LYS A 107 16.71 5.29 -0.97
N ARG A 108 15.98 4.19 -1.16
CA ARG A 108 16.22 2.88 -0.54
C ARG A 108 17.28 2.05 -1.28
N GLY A 109 17.69 2.48 -2.48
CA GLY A 109 18.61 1.75 -3.36
C GLY A 109 17.92 0.93 -4.45
N ASP A 110 16.59 0.92 -4.51
CA ASP A 110 15.82 0.17 -5.49
C ASP A 110 15.63 1.00 -6.78
N MET A 111 16.39 0.65 -7.83
CA MET A 111 16.26 1.28 -9.14
C MET A 111 15.24 0.55 -10.01
N VAL A 112 14.01 1.08 -10.03
CA VAL A 112 12.88 0.47 -10.76
C VAL A 112 12.44 1.38 -11.91
N SER A 113 12.38 0.85 -13.13
CA SER A 113 11.81 1.55 -14.29
C SER A 113 10.29 1.59 -14.21
N ARG A 114 9.63 2.50 -14.95
CA ARG A 114 8.16 2.61 -14.94
C ARG A 114 7.47 1.32 -15.38
N VAL A 115 8.00 0.64 -16.38
CA VAL A 115 7.47 -0.66 -16.84
C VAL A 115 7.60 -1.72 -15.74
N ARG A 116 8.79 -1.85 -15.13
CA ARG A 116 9.00 -2.83 -14.04
C ARG A 116 8.14 -2.51 -12.81
N TYR A 117 7.91 -1.23 -12.53
CA TYR A 117 7.04 -0.80 -11.44
C TYR A 117 5.64 -1.41 -11.59
N TYR A 118 5.02 -1.27 -12.76
CA TYR A 118 3.71 -1.84 -13.03
C TYR A 118 3.72 -3.37 -13.10
N GLN A 119 4.80 -4.00 -13.57
CA GLN A 119 4.94 -5.46 -13.52
C GLN A 119 4.95 -5.98 -12.07
N HIS A 120 5.70 -5.35 -11.19
CA HIS A 120 5.74 -5.70 -9.77
C HIS A 120 4.40 -5.41 -9.09
N LEU A 121 3.75 -4.28 -9.41
CA LEU A 121 2.41 -3.98 -8.91
C LEU A 121 1.40 -5.05 -9.34
N ARG A 122 1.42 -5.47 -10.61
CA ARG A 122 0.56 -6.54 -11.13
C ARG A 122 0.83 -7.86 -10.40
N LEU A 123 2.10 -8.23 -10.23
CA LEU A 123 2.48 -9.45 -9.50
C LEU A 123 1.92 -9.43 -8.07
N ALA A 124 2.06 -8.31 -7.37
CA ALA A 124 1.52 -8.16 -6.02
C ALA A 124 -0.01 -8.32 -6.01
N LYS A 125 -0.73 -7.66 -6.94
CA LYS A 125 -2.19 -7.78 -7.03
C LYS A 125 -2.64 -9.22 -7.31
N VAL A 126 -1.97 -9.93 -8.22
CA VAL A 126 -2.27 -11.34 -8.52
C VAL A 126 -2.05 -12.22 -7.29
N HIS A 127 -0.94 -12.01 -6.57
CA HIS A 127 -0.67 -12.75 -5.35
C HIS A 127 -1.75 -12.53 -4.28
N ILE A 128 -2.10 -11.27 -4.02
CA ILE A 128 -3.12 -10.90 -3.03
C ILE A 128 -4.50 -11.44 -3.44
N ALA A 129 -4.87 -11.35 -4.72
CA ALA A 129 -6.10 -11.92 -5.25
C ALA A 129 -6.17 -13.44 -5.01
N GLY A 130 -5.07 -14.16 -5.30
CA GLY A 130 -4.95 -15.59 -5.05
C GLY A 130 -5.06 -15.94 -3.56
N TRP A 131 -4.42 -15.16 -2.69
CA TRP A 131 -4.49 -15.34 -1.24
C TRP A 131 -5.92 -15.17 -0.71
N LEU A 132 -6.61 -14.13 -1.17
CA LEU A 132 -7.98 -13.79 -0.75
C LEU A 132 -9.06 -14.59 -1.47
N ARG A 133 -8.69 -15.43 -2.46
CA ARG A 133 -9.61 -16.16 -3.35
C ARG A 133 -10.59 -15.25 -4.09
N ILE A 134 -10.14 -14.05 -4.45
CA ILE A 134 -10.90 -13.07 -5.22
C ILE A 134 -10.48 -13.20 -6.70
N PRO A 135 -11.42 -13.21 -7.66
CA PRO A 135 -11.06 -13.23 -9.08
C PRO A 135 -10.26 -11.98 -9.46
N PHE A 136 -9.13 -12.17 -10.13
CA PHE A 136 -8.32 -11.08 -10.67
C PHE A 136 -8.76 -10.80 -12.12
N SER A 137 -9.24 -9.58 -12.37
CA SER A 137 -9.53 -9.08 -13.72
C SER A 137 -8.55 -7.96 -14.04
N GLU A 138 -7.83 -8.06 -15.15
CA GLU A 138 -7.03 -6.95 -15.66
C GLU A 138 -7.95 -5.82 -16.14
N PRO A 139 -7.59 -4.54 -15.92
CA PRO A 139 -8.23 -3.48 -16.68
C PRO A 139 -7.86 -3.71 -18.16
N GLU A 140 -8.88 -3.85 -19.01
CA GLU A 140 -8.70 -3.89 -20.46
C GLU A 140 -7.94 -2.63 -20.87
N VAL A 141 -6.72 -2.80 -21.37
CA VAL A 141 -6.00 -1.69 -22.00
C VAL A 141 -6.70 -1.45 -23.32
N GLU A 142 -7.55 -0.42 -23.39
CA GLU A 142 -8.02 0.09 -24.67
C GLU A 142 -6.80 0.57 -25.46
N ILE A 143 -6.29 -0.30 -26.33
CA ILE A 143 -5.33 0.08 -27.34
C ILE A 143 -6.14 0.91 -28.33
N GLU A 144 -6.12 2.23 -28.18
CA GLU A 144 -6.54 3.14 -29.25
C GLU A 144 -5.68 2.79 -30.48
N GLN A 145 -6.24 1.94 -31.35
CA GLN A 145 -5.67 1.71 -32.66
C GLN A 145 -5.87 3.02 -33.42
N GLU A 146 -4.81 3.82 -33.49
CA GLU A 146 -4.68 4.93 -34.41
C GLU A 146 -4.78 4.35 -35.83
N ILE A 147 -5.99 4.35 -36.38
CA ILE A 147 -6.25 3.97 -37.77
C ILE A 147 -5.67 5.09 -38.63
N VAL A 148 -4.57 4.77 -39.32
CA VAL A 148 -3.98 5.56 -40.42
C VAL A 148 -4.92 5.60 -41.61
#